data_AF-A0A1U7ED87-F1
#
_entry.id   AF-A0A1U7ED87-F1
#
_cell.length_a   1.000
_cell.length_b   1.000
_cell.length_c   1.000
_cell.angle_alpha   90.00
_cell.angle_beta   90.00
_cell.angle_gamma   90.00
#
_symmetry.space_group_name_H-M   'P 1'
#
loop_
_entity.id
_entity.type
_entity.pdbx_description
1 polymer ?
#
loop_
_entity_poly.entity_id
_entity_poly.type
_entity_poly.pdbx_seq_one_letter_code
_entity_poly.pdbx_strand_id
1 'polypeptide(L)'
;MLGQMKGMKKLESTKSNRFLAVILGGNRGAYGLAQAFYEAYDQQSVVISPYQTGPILHSRIVDHYLQASPMDIDQLLQTLDQIDRDYPEAEKLIFGSDDCYVELLVEHRHRFAEKWQVPYVERETYDQVTVKSSFYELCQQIGVPYPRTSILNSDNRRFSLGFPVIVKPAQTPDYQTLRFEGKQKVYICYDEQEASEKIALIYKNGYSGELIVQEYIQGDDQTLGIVTAYVAKKDRQLKLLSYSNVLVDDPTPSAIGNSLAGIVRREPEIEESVKKLLAASDFYGFATFDVKYDQARDEYVFFELNGRLGSSNYYVTASGNNVARYYVEDFIFNREIAESTTAEDILYTVLPKPLLLHMVAKGERNKVKHFYNQGKVTRFLHAPYERHPSRKAYLLASSLNYYKKLIFFPSLERKVMRKKQPQTFKHDLVQRMSDRPAENLAHKNNM
;
A
#
# COMPACT_ATOMS: atom_id res chain seq x y z
N MET A 1 -38.12 29.85 -0.38
CA MET A 1 -37.06 30.85 -0.13
C MET A 1 -36.23 30.40 1.07
N LEU A 2 -34.92 30.20 0.81
CA LEU A 2 -33.78 30.26 1.74
C LEU A 2 -33.95 29.75 3.17
N GLY A 3 -33.56 28.48 3.39
CA GLY A 3 -33.10 27.97 4.68
C GLY A 3 -31.58 28.10 4.77
N GLN A 4 -31.11 28.89 5.74
CA GLN A 4 -29.72 29.32 5.92
C GLN A 4 -28.74 28.16 6.11
N MET A 5 -27.69 28.15 5.28
CA MET A 5 -26.45 27.41 5.50
C MET A 5 -25.77 27.91 6.78
N LYS A 6 -25.67 27.05 7.80
CA LYS A 6 -24.81 27.30 8.96
C LYS A 6 -23.37 27.11 8.54
N GLY A 7 -22.66 28.22 8.35
CA GLY A 7 -21.21 28.25 8.21
C GLY A 7 -20.52 27.64 9.43
N MET A 8 -19.68 26.64 9.20
CA MET A 8 -18.71 26.17 10.19
C MET A 8 -17.65 27.25 10.40
N LYS A 9 -17.45 27.67 11.65
CA LYS A 9 -16.39 28.59 12.04
C LYS A 9 -15.03 27.92 11.80
N LYS A 10 -14.27 28.45 10.84
CA LYS A 10 -12.84 28.21 10.62
C LYS A 10 -12.10 28.57 11.92
N LEU A 11 -11.39 27.61 12.51
CA LEU A 11 -10.42 27.94 13.56
C LEU A 11 -9.30 28.76 12.89
N GLU A 12 -9.02 29.95 13.39
CA GLU A 12 -7.94 30.80 12.89
C GLU A 12 -6.60 30.08 13.02
N SER A 13 -6.04 29.64 11.89
CA SER A 13 -4.66 29.18 11.78
C SER A 13 -3.80 30.35 11.29
N THR A 14 -3.12 30.99 12.24
CA THR A 14 -2.12 32.04 12.02
C THR A 14 -0.75 31.42 11.80
N LYS A 15 -0.53 30.73 10.67
CA LYS A 15 0.80 30.46 10.09
C LYS A 15 0.67 30.50 8.57
N SER A 16 1.63 31.14 7.91
CA SER A 16 1.72 31.24 6.44
C SER A 16 1.78 29.84 5.82
N ASN A 17 0.64 29.33 5.32
CA ASN A 17 0.58 28.07 4.58
C ASN A 17 1.13 28.30 3.17
N ARG A 18 2.46 28.35 3.06
CA ARG A 18 3.16 28.56 1.78
C ARG A 18 2.84 27.46 0.76
N PHE A 19 2.54 26.26 1.22
CA PHE A 19 2.05 25.17 0.38
C PHE A 19 0.81 24.52 0.99
N LEU A 20 0.21 23.51 0.35
CA LEU A 20 -0.90 22.68 0.81
C LEU A 20 -0.83 21.29 0.16
N ALA A 21 -0.88 20.24 0.97
CA ALA A 21 -1.03 18.87 0.48
C ALA A 21 -2.51 18.55 0.25
N VAL A 22 -2.84 18.10 -0.96
CA VAL A 22 -4.18 17.70 -1.38
C VAL A 22 -4.12 16.24 -1.82
N ILE A 23 -4.85 15.36 -1.14
CA ILE A 23 -4.73 13.91 -1.32
C ILE A 23 -6.06 13.33 -1.78
N LEU A 24 -6.06 12.69 -2.95
CA LEU A 24 -7.21 12.00 -3.50
C LEU A 24 -7.32 10.59 -2.92
N GLY A 25 -8.48 10.30 -2.34
CA GLY A 25 -8.82 9.05 -1.67
C GLY A 25 -8.55 9.09 -0.16
N GLY A 26 -9.49 8.55 0.61
CA GLY A 26 -9.49 8.66 2.07
C GLY A 26 -8.84 7.50 2.81
N ASN A 27 -7.93 6.76 2.19
CA ASN A 27 -7.43 5.48 2.73
C ASN A 27 -6.31 5.65 3.79
N ARG A 28 -5.73 4.53 4.25
CA ARG A 28 -4.61 4.52 5.20
C ARG A 28 -3.37 5.25 4.70
N GLY A 29 -3.07 5.11 3.40
CA GLY A 29 -1.94 5.78 2.77
C GLY A 29 -2.11 7.30 2.76
N ALA A 30 -3.33 7.78 2.49
CA ALA A 30 -3.67 9.19 2.55
C ALA A 30 -3.48 9.77 3.96
N TYR A 31 -3.98 9.08 4.99
CA TYR A 31 -3.74 9.50 6.37
C TYR A 31 -2.24 9.48 6.73
N GLY A 32 -1.49 8.46 6.30
CA GLY A 32 -0.04 8.38 6.53
C GLY A 32 0.72 9.56 5.92
N LEU A 33 0.36 9.97 4.70
CA LEU A 33 0.95 11.13 4.05
C LEU A 33 0.54 12.44 4.75
N ALA A 34 -0.74 12.60 5.11
CA ALA A 34 -1.20 13.76 5.89
C ALA A 34 -0.47 13.87 7.24
N GLN A 35 -0.21 12.72 7.88
CA GLN A 35 0.56 12.64 9.11
C GLN A 35 2.01 13.13 8.91
N ALA A 36 2.64 12.73 7.80
CA ALA A 36 3.98 13.16 7.46
C ALA A 36 4.09 14.69 7.29
N PHE A 37 3.13 15.31 6.56
CA PHE A 37 3.05 16.77 6.42
C PHE A 37 2.81 17.48 7.76
N TYR A 38 1.89 16.96 8.57
CA TYR A 38 1.59 17.53 9.87
C TYR A 38 2.80 17.49 10.81
N GLU A 39 3.52 16.36 10.87
CA GLU A 39 4.67 16.20 11.76
C GLU A 39 5.91 16.97 11.29
N ALA A 40 6.10 17.14 9.97
CA ALA A 40 7.25 17.90 9.45
C ALA A 40 7.03 19.42 9.48
N TYR A 41 5.79 19.88 9.27
CA TYR A 41 5.49 21.28 8.96
C TYR A 41 4.35 21.89 9.79
N ASP A 42 3.77 21.15 10.75
CA ASP A 42 2.58 21.59 11.52
C ASP A 42 1.40 21.97 10.62
N GLN A 43 1.29 21.28 9.48
CA GLN A 43 0.36 21.61 8.42
C GLN A 43 -0.72 20.54 8.23
N GLN A 44 -1.98 20.98 8.23
CA GLN A 44 -3.12 20.15 7.85
C GLN A 44 -3.13 19.88 6.34
N SER A 45 -3.60 18.70 5.96
CA SER A 45 -3.76 18.31 4.55
C SER A 45 -5.24 18.29 4.18
N VAL A 46 -5.54 18.60 2.92
CA VAL A 46 -6.87 18.36 2.36
C VAL A 46 -6.96 16.93 1.84
N VAL A 47 -8.03 16.24 2.14
CA VAL A 47 -8.36 14.93 1.56
C VAL A 47 -9.66 15.02 0.79
N ILE A 48 -9.63 14.59 -0.48
CA ILE A 48 -10.81 14.56 -1.35
C ILE A 48 -11.26 13.10 -1.49
N SER A 49 -12.50 12.79 -1.11
CA SER A 49 -13.05 11.44 -1.27
C SER A 49 -14.59 11.43 -1.26
N PRO A 50 -15.24 10.39 -1.82
CA PRO A 50 -16.71 10.27 -1.83
C PRO A 50 -17.34 10.07 -0.46
N TYR A 51 -16.54 9.77 0.56
CA TYR A 51 -16.98 9.66 1.95
C TYR A 51 -15.77 9.74 2.87
N GLN A 52 -16.00 10.15 4.12
CA GLN A 52 -15.00 10.05 5.18
C GLN A 52 -14.82 8.59 5.57
N THR A 53 -13.66 8.01 5.24
CA THR A 53 -13.36 6.65 5.66
C THR A 53 -12.70 6.65 7.05
N GLY A 54 -12.76 5.50 7.71
CA GLY A 54 -12.18 5.28 9.03
C GLY A 54 -10.80 5.89 9.30
N PRO A 55 -9.77 5.62 8.48
CA PRO A 55 -8.45 6.22 8.61
C PRO A 55 -8.42 7.75 8.78
N ILE A 56 -9.26 8.49 8.06
CA ILE A 56 -9.30 9.96 8.08
C ILE A 56 -10.43 10.54 8.95
N LEU A 57 -11.41 9.72 9.32
CA LEU A 57 -12.60 10.13 10.04
C LEU A 57 -12.25 10.81 11.37
N HIS A 58 -12.81 12.00 11.59
CA HIS A 58 -12.59 12.85 12.77
C HIS A 58 -11.11 13.12 13.09
N SER A 59 -10.24 13.08 12.08
CA SER A 59 -8.83 13.46 12.25
C SER A 59 -8.70 14.97 12.41
N ARG A 60 -7.84 15.42 13.31
CA ARG A 60 -7.52 16.86 13.46
C ARG A 60 -6.53 17.38 12.41
N ILE A 61 -5.89 16.49 11.65
CA ILE A 61 -4.84 16.85 10.68
C ILE A 61 -5.34 16.81 9.24
N VAL A 62 -6.63 16.50 9.05
CA VAL A 62 -7.28 16.37 7.74
C VAL A 62 -8.48 17.30 7.66
N ASP A 63 -8.50 18.13 6.64
CA ASP A 63 -9.71 18.79 6.15
C ASP A 63 -10.28 17.97 4.99
N HIS A 64 -11.57 17.67 5.02
CA HIS A 64 -12.19 16.75 4.06
C HIS A 64 -13.11 17.47 3.09
N TYR A 65 -12.94 17.18 1.81
CA TYR A 65 -13.80 17.63 0.72
C TYR A 65 -14.53 16.42 0.12
N LEU A 66 -15.85 16.53 0.01
CA LEU A 66 -16.70 15.49 -0.55
C LEU A 66 -16.71 15.58 -2.08
N GLN A 67 -16.29 14.52 -2.75
CA GLN A 67 -16.42 14.36 -4.20
C GLN A 67 -17.11 13.03 -4.50
N ALA A 68 -18.38 13.10 -4.92
CA ALA A 68 -19.22 11.91 -5.09
C ALA A 68 -18.70 10.96 -6.17
N SER A 69 -18.19 11.50 -7.28
CA SER A 69 -17.63 10.76 -8.41
C SER A 69 -16.10 10.88 -8.39
N PRO A 70 -15.37 9.97 -7.73
CA PRO A 70 -13.92 10.11 -7.50
C PRO A 70 -13.08 10.13 -8.78
N MET A 71 -13.59 9.55 -9.87
CA MET A 71 -12.89 9.45 -11.16
C MET A 71 -13.39 10.48 -12.20
N ASP A 72 -14.28 11.39 -11.80
CA ASP A 72 -14.78 12.46 -12.67
C ASP A 72 -13.83 13.67 -12.56
N ILE A 73 -13.09 13.93 -13.64
CA ILE A 73 -12.13 15.03 -13.72
C ILE A 73 -12.80 16.41 -13.66
N ASP A 74 -14.00 16.58 -14.22
CA ASP A 74 -14.67 17.88 -14.22
C ASP A 74 -15.18 18.21 -12.81
N GLN A 75 -15.68 17.20 -12.09
CA GLN A 75 -16.02 17.36 -10.67
C GLN A 75 -14.77 17.60 -9.80
N LEU A 76 -13.64 16.95 -10.11
CA LEU A 76 -12.38 17.21 -9.44
C LEU A 76 -11.98 18.67 -9.62
N LEU A 77 -11.96 19.19 -10.84
CA LEU A 77 -11.60 20.59 -11.13
C LEU A 77 -12.49 21.60 -10.38
N GLN A 78 -13.80 21.36 -10.29
CA GLN A 78 -14.69 22.19 -9.49
C GLN A 78 -14.33 22.17 -7.99
N THR A 79 -13.89 21.02 -7.49
CA THR A 79 -13.42 20.88 -6.11
C THR A 79 -12.10 21.61 -5.90
N LEU A 80 -11.18 21.55 -6.89
CA LEU A 80 -9.91 22.28 -6.85
C LEU A 80 -10.14 23.81 -6.87
N ASP A 81 -11.11 24.29 -7.65
CA ASP A 81 -11.51 25.71 -7.67
C ASP A 81 -12.01 26.17 -6.29
N GLN A 82 -12.73 25.31 -5.57
CA GLN A 82 -13.15 25.60 -4.20
C GLN A 82 -11.95 25.65 -3.25
N ILE A 83 -11.03 24.68 -3.33
CA ILE A 83 -9.79 24.68 -2.54
C ILE A 83 -8.96 25.93 -2.82
N ASP A 84 -8.92 26.39 -4.06
CA ASP A 84 -8.22 27.62 -4.43
C ASP A 84 -8.84 28.88 -3.83
N ARG A 85 -10.17 28.93 -3.64
CA ARG A 85 -10.83 30.01 -2.90
C ARG A 85 -10.55 29.93 -1.40
N ASP A 86 -10.47 28.73 -0.84
CA ASP A 86 -10.26 28.51 0.59
C ASP A 86 -8.79 28.74 1.02
N TYR A 87 -7.86 28.55 0.07
CA TYR A 87 -6.41 28.63 0.23
C TYR A 87 -5.73 29.40 -0.92
N PRO A 88 -6.04 30.69 -1.14
CA PRO A 88 -5.59 31.43 -2.33
C PRO A 88 -4.06 31.54 -2.46
N GLU A 89 -3.36 31.72 -1.34
CA GLU A 89 -1.91 31.98 -1.29
C GLU A 89 -1.03 30.73 -1.25
N ALA A 90 -1.62 29.53 -1.16
CA ALA A 90 -0.85 28.29 -1.05
C ALA A 90 -0.47 27.74 -2.43
N GLU A 91 0.78 27.30 -2.60
CA GLU A 91 1.14 26.34 -3.66
C GLU A 91 0.57 24.95 -3.31
N LYS A 92 -0.03 24.22 -4.25
CA LYS A 92 -0.67 22.93 -3.95
C LYS A 92 0.16 21.78 -4.50
N LEU A 93 0.32 20.74 -3.69
CA LEU A 93 0.77 19.42 -4.15
C LEU A 93 -0.44 18.49 -4.16
N ILE A 94 -0.76 17.90 -5.31
CA ILE A 94 -1.88 16.96 -5.43
C ILE A 94 -1.39 15.52 -5.60
N PHE A 95 -1.94 14.61 -4.81
CA PHE A 95 -1.49 13.22 -4.72
C PHE A 95 -2.65 12.24 -4.93
N GLY A 96 -2.38 11.12 -5.59
CA GLY A 96 -3.25 9.94 -5.58
C GLY A 96 -2.87 8.98 -4.47
N SER A 97 -3.85 8.53 -3.67
CA SER A 97 -3.63 7.53 -2.61
C SER A 97 -3.68 6.07 -3.10
N ASP A 98 -4.03 5.87 -4.37
CA ASP A 98 -3.98 4.59 -5.10
C ASP A 98 -3.69 4.86 -6.60
N ASP A 99 -3.49 3.79 -7.38
CA ASP A 99 -3.04 3.90 -8.78
C ASP A 99 -4.08 4.55 -9.69
N CYS A 100 -5.38 4.35 -9.41
CA CYS A 100 -6.45 4.98 -10.19
C CYS A 100 -6.40 6.50 -10.07
N TYR A 101 -6.21 7.02 -8.85
CA TYR A 101 -6.05 8.47 -8.68
C TYR A 101 -4.75 9.00 -9.32
N VAL A 102 -3.66 8.24 -9.27
CA VAL A 102 -2.41 8.68 -9.92
C VAL A 102 -2.58 8.72 -11.44
N GLU A 103 -3.19 7.70 -12.05
CA GLU A 103 -3.51 7.71 -13.49
C GLU A 103 -4.36 8.92 -13.87
N LEU A 104 -5.42 9.21 -13.10
CA LEU A 104 -6.27 10.39 -13.32
C LEU A 104 -5.45 11.70 -13.30
N LEU A 105 -4.53 11.84 -12.35
CA LEU A 105 -3.68 13.03 -12.21
C LEU A 105 -2.64 13.14 -13.33
N VAL A 106 -2.03 12.03 -13.73
CA VAL A 106 -1.03 11.99 -14.81
C VAL A 106 -1.69 12.29 -16.15
N GLU A 107 -2.84 11.68 -16.45
CA GLU A 107 -3.58 11.87 -17.71
C GLU A 107 -4.07 13.31 -17.89
N HIS A 108 -4.56 13.93 -16.82
CA HIS A 108 -5.15 15.27 -16.87
C HIS A 108 -4.24 16.38 -16.35
N ARG A 109 -2.92 16.11 -16.21
CA ARG A 109 -1.93 17.08 -15.71
C ARG A 109 -2.06 18.46 -16.35
N HIS A 110 -2.24 18.50 -17.67
CA HIS A 110 -2.35 19.72 -18.47
C HIS A 110 -3.57 20.59 -18.15
N ARG A 111 -4.56 20.07 -17.40
CA ARG A 111 -5.78 20.78 -17.01
C ARG A 111 -5.64 21.50 -15.68
N PHE A 112 -4.58 21.25 -14.91
CA PHE A 112 -4.37 21.91 -13.62
C PHE A 112 -3.70 23.27 -13.78
N ALA A 113 -4.09 24.24 -12.96
CA ALA A 113 -3.48 25.57 -12.97
C ALA A 113 -2.02 25.51 -12.46
N GLU A 114 -1.19 26.49 -12.83
CA GLU A 114 0.27 26.50 -12.54
C GLU A 114 0.64 26.32 -11.05
N LYS A 115 -0.23 26.78 -10.14
CA LYS A 115 -0.05 26.62 -8.68
C LYS A 115 -0.30 25.20 -8.16
N TRP A 116 -0.72 24.26 -9.00
CA TRP A 116 -0.96 22.86 -8.68
C TRP A 116 0.18 21.98 -9.22
N GLN A 117 1.07 21.58 -8.33
CA GLN A 117 2.15 20.64 -8.62
C GLN A 117 1.63 19.20 -8.55
N VAL A 118 1.82 18.45 -9.64
CA VAL A 118 1.53 17.01 -9.76
C VAL A 118 2.86 16.26 -9.67
N PRO A 119 3.24 15.70 -8.51
CA PRO A 119 4.58 15.21 -8.24
C PRO A 119 4.78 13.76 -8.72
N TYR A 120 4.40 13.51 -9.97
CA TYR A 120 4.55 12.24 -10.68
C TYR A 120 5.34 12.47 -11.96
N VAL A 121 5.83 11.39 -12.56
CA VAL A 121 6.45 11.39 -13.89
C VAL A 121 5.41 11.66 -14.99
N GLU A 122 5.88 11.86 -16.22
CA GLU A 122 5.02 11.95 -17.39
C GLU A 122 4.43 10.58 -17.76
N ARG A 123 3.34 10.60 -18.55
CA ARG A 123 2.54 9.41 -18.87
C ARG A 123 3.36 8.25 -19.43
N GLU A 124 4.24 8.54 -20.39
CA GLU A 124 5.08 7.53 -21.04
C GLU A 124 5.98 6.80 -20.04
N THR A 125 6.72 7.55 -19.21
CA THR A 125 7.55 6.97 -18.15
C THR A 125 6.71 6.24 -17.11
N TYR A 126 5.54 6.79 -16.72
CA TYR A 126 4.65 6.16 -15.77
C TYR A 126 4.21 4.77 -16.24
N ASP A 127 3.72 4.67 -17.48
CA ASP A 127 3.24 3.42 -18.06
C ASP A 127 4.38 2.42 -18.22
N GLN A 128 5.56 2.87 -18.68
CA GLN A 128 6.74 2.02 -18.85
C GLN A 128 7.11 1.25 -17.58
N VAL A 129 7.00 1.89 -16.40
CA VAL A 129 7.43 1.29 -15.13
C VAL A 129 6.30 0.67 -14.32
N THR A 130 5.04 1.09 -14.51
CA THR A 130 3.90 0.59 -13.70
C THR A 130 3.07 -0.48 -14.39
N VAL A 131 3.03 -0.48 -15.73
CA VAL A 131 2.39 -1.57 -16.48
C VAL A 131 3.27 -2.80 -16.36
N LYS A 132 2.71 -3.89 -15.81
CA LYS A 132 3.48 -5.06 -15.41
C LYS A 132 4.20 -5.75 -16.56
N SER A 133 3.63 -5.77 -17.78
CA SER A 133 4.31 -6.31 -18.97
C SER A 133 5.55 -5.49 -19.31
N SER A 134 5.43 -4.17 -19.43
CA SER A 134 6.55 -3.26 -19.67
C SER A 134 7.61 -3.29 -18.56
N PHE A 135 7.18 -3.38 -17.29
CA PHE A 135 8.09 -3.52 -16.15
C PHE A 135 8.93 -4.80 -16.25
N TYR A 136 8.36 -5.93 -16.64
CA TYR A 136 9.11 -7.18 -16.79
C TYR A 136 10.03 -7.17 -18.01
N GLU A 137 9.65 -6.51 -19.10
CA GLU A 137 10.54 -6.27 -20.24
C GLU A 137 11.76 -5.46 -19.80
N LEU A 138 11.55 -4.40 -19.00
CA LEU A 138 12.62 -3.62 -18.41
C LEU A 138 13.53 -4.48 -17.50
N CYS A 139 12.96 -5.26 -16.59
CA CYS A 139 13.70 -6.20 -15.74
C CYS A 139 14.58 -7.15 -16.57
N GLN A 140 14.02 -7.71 -17.65
CA GLN A 140 14.72 -8.62 -18.55
C GLN A 140 15.88 -7.93 -19.28
N GLN A 141 15.71 -6.67 -19.71
CA GLN A 141 16.76 -5.90 -20.40
C GLN A 141 17.95 -5.59 -19.50
N ILE A 142 17.70 -5.26 -18.23
CA ILE A 142 18.74 -4.80 -17.29
C ILE A 142 19.25 -5.90 -16.34
N GLY A 143 18.73 -7.12 -16.48
CA GLY A 143 19.12 -8.28 -15.67
C GLY A 143 18.69 -8.17 -14.20
N VAL A 144 17.53 -7.59 -13.93
CA VAL A 144 16.92 -7.60 -12.59
C VAL A 144 15.99 -8.80 -12.47
N PRO A 145 16.11 -9.63 -11.41
CA PRO A 145 15.29 -10.82 -11.28
C PRO A 145 13.80 -10.50 -11.16
N TYR A 146 12.99 -11.21 -11.93
CA TYR A 146 11.53 -11.14 -11.91
C TYR A 146 10.98 -12.56 -12.12
N PRO A 147 9.74 -12.86 -11.71
CA PRO A 147 9.21 -14.20 -11.88
C PRO A 147 8.97 -14.51 -13.37
N ARG A 148 9.33 -15.72 -13.81
CA ARG A 148 9.10 -16.19 -15.19
C ARG A 148 7.65 -15.99 -15.59
N THR A 149 7.45 -15.30 -16.70
CA THR A 149 6.15 -14.75 -17.10
C THR A 149 5.86 -15.00 -18.57
N SER A 150 4.60 -15.28 -18.89
CA SER A 150 4.02 -15.26 -20.23
C SER A 150 2.92 -14.19 -20.26
N ILE A 151 3.00 -13.30 -21.24
CA ILE A 151 1.98 -12.28 -21.49
C ILE A 151 0.97 -12.85 -22.49
N LEU A 152 -0.30 -12.82 -22.10
CA LEU A 152 -1.42 -13.28 -22.91
C LEU A 152 -2.30 -12.09 -23.30
N ASN A 153 -2.92 -12.17 -24.47
CA ASN A 153 -3.93 -11.23 -24.93
C ASN A 153 -5.15 -11.98 -25.47
N SER A 154 -6.09 -11.28 -26.10
CA SER A 154 -7.30 -11.90 -26.67
C SER A 154 -6.98 -13.01 -27.67
N ASP A 155 -5.87 -12.85 -28.41
CA ASP A 155 -5.54 -13.61 -29.61
C ASP A 155 -4.52 -14.74 -29.31
N ASN A 156 -3.63 -14.53 -28.35
CA ASN A 156 -2.67 -15.52 -27.87
C ASN A 156 -2.89 -15.84 -26.39
N ARG A 157 -3.42 -17.04 -26.13
CA ARG A 157 -3.71 -17.55 -24.78
C ARG A 157 -2.83 -18.72 -24.34
N ARG A 158 -1.79 -19.05 -25.14
CA ARG A 158 -0.90 -20.17 -24.86
C ARG A 158 0.27 -19.72 -24.00
N PHE A 159 0.62 -20.53 -23.01
CA PHE A 159 1.81 -20.32 -22.17
C PHE A 159 2.47 -21.67 -21.88
N SER A 160 3.76 -21.64 -21.52
CA SER A 160 4.51 -22.82 -21.10
C SER A 160 5.26 -22.52 -19.81
N LEU A 161 4.64 -22.86 -18.69
CA LEU A 161 5.18 -22.66 -17.34
C LEU A 161 4.87 -23.87 -16.46
N GLY A 162 5.72 -24.13 -15.47
CA GLY A 162 5.47 -25.15 -14.46
C GLY A 162 4.40 -24.70 -13.46
N PHE A 163 3.52 -25.61 -13.06
CA PHE A 163 2.46 -25.34 -12.09
C PHE A 163 2.96 -25.49 -10.63
N PRO A 164 2.37 -24.74 -9.66
CA PRO A 164 1.27 -23.79 -9.84
C PRO A 164 1.71 -22.49 -10.53
N VAL A 165 0.78 -21.88 -11.26
CA VAL A 165 0.95 -20.56 -11.89
C VAL A 165 0.00 -19.54 -11.28
N ILE A 166 0.38 -18.28 -11.40
CA ILE A 166 -0.44 -17.13 -11.09
C ILE A 166 -1.05 -16.58 -12.38
N VAL A 167 -2.36 -16.31 -12.37
CA VAL A 167 -3.04 -15.53 -13.41
C VAL A 167 -3.50 -14.21 -12.82
N LYS A 168 -3.07 -13.08 -13.42
CA LYS A 168 -3.48 -11.73 -13.00
C LYS A 168 -3.56 -10.76 -14.19
N PRO A 169 -4.39 -9.70 -14.11
CA PRO A 169 -4.36 -8.59 -15.08
C PRO A 169 -3.00 -7.88 -15.09
N ALA A 170 -2.54 -7.46 -16.26
CA ALA A 170 -1.34 -6.62 -16.39
C ALA A 170 -1.59 -5.20 -15.85
N GLN A 171 -2.77 -4.63 -16.14
CA GLN A 171 -3.17 -3.29 -15.70
C GLN A 171 -4.22 -3.36 -14.60
N THR A 172 -3.84 -2.87 -13.42
CA THR A 172 -4.68 -2.96 -12.22
C THR A 172 -5.94 -2.09 -12.31
N PRO A 173 -5.88 -0.80 -12.71
CA PRO A 173 -7.06 0.07 -12.70
C PRO A 173 -8.21 -0.40 -13.59
N ASP A 174 -7.93 -0.81 -14.82
CA ASP A 174 -8.91 -1.37 -15.75
C ASP A 174 -9.67 -2.54 -15.14
N TYR A 175 -8.94 -3.50 -14.56
CA TYR A 175 -9.56 -4.64 -13.91
C TYR A 175 -10.32 -4.25 -12.65
N GLN A 176 -9.83 -3.29 -11.87
CA GLN A 176 -10.45 -2.87 -10.60
C GLN A 176 -11.87 -2.35 -10.80
N THR A 177 -12.21 -1.70 -11.91
CA THR A 177 -13.56 -1.18 -12.19
C THR A 177 -14.61 -2.28 -12.41
N LEU A 178 -14.21 -3.45 -12.90
CA LEU A 178 -15.11 -4.56 -13.21
C LEU A 178 -15.79 -5.16 -11.96
N ARG A 179 -17.01 -5.68 -12.09
CA ARG A 179 -17.78 -6.32 -11.00
C ARG A 179 -18.36 -7.63 -11.49
N PHE A 180 -17.84 -8.75 -10.99
CA PHE A 180 -18.32 -10.09 -11.34
C PHE A 180 -18.03 -11.10 -10.23
N GLU A 181 -18.81 -12.18 -10.20
CA GLU A 181 -18.64 -13.26 -9.23
C GLU A 181 -17.31 -14.01 -9.44
N GLY A 182 -16.63 -14.34 -8.35
CA GLY A 182 -15.34 -15.03 -8.41
C GLY A 182 -14.17 -14.12 -8.83
N LYS A 183 -14.37 -12.80 -8.95
CA LYS A 183 -13.28 -11.83 -9.15
C LYS A 183 -12.25 -11.92 -8.03
N GLN A 184 -10.97 -12.07 -8.40
CA GLN A 184 -9.82 -12.03 -7.49
C GLN A 184 -8.74 -11.17 -8.12
N LYS A 185 -7.94 -10.47 -7.30
CA LYS A 185 -6.77 -9.74 -7.82
C LYS A 185 -5.75 -10.68 -8.46
N VAL A 186 -5.62 -11.87 -7.89
CA VAL A 186 -4.62 -12.87 -8.24
C VAL A 186 -5.28 -14.25 -8.12
N TYR A 187 -5.18 -15.06 -9.17
CA TYR A 187 -5.62 -16.44 -9.17
C TYR A 187 -4.42 -17.38 -9.08
N ILE A 188 -4.47 -18.37 -8.19
CA ILE A 188 -3.48 -19.46 -8.15
C ILE A 188 -4.09 -20.68 -8.83
N CYS A 189 -3.50 -21.09 -9.94
CA CYS A 189 -3.95 -22.20 -10.77
C CYS A 189 -2.94 -23.36 -10.67
N TYR A 190 -3.43 -24.56 -10.40
CA TYR A 190 -2.59 -25.73 -10.10
C TYR A 190 -2.41 -26.65 -11.31
N ASP A 191 -3.16 -26.41 -12.37
CA ASP A 191 -3.11 -27.11 -13.64
C ASP A 191 -3.62 -26.20 -14.77
N GLU A 192 -3.50 -26.71 -16.00
CA GLU A 192 -3.87 -26.00 -17.24
C GLU A 192 -5.37 -25.73 -17.34
N GLN A 193 -6.20 -26.63 -16.83
CA GLN A 193 -7.65 -26.47 -16.83
C GLN A 193 -8.05 -25.28 -15.96
N GLU A 194 -7.55 -25.23 -14.72
CA GLU A 194 -7.82 -24.13 -13.80
C GLU A 194 -7.34 -22.79 -14.37
N ALA A 195 -6.16 -22.75 -14.98
CA ALA A 195 -5.65 -21.53 -15.63
C ALA A 195 -6.57 -21.07 -16.76
N SER A 196 -6.95 -21.99 -17.65
CA SER A 196 -7.85 -21.71 -18.78
C SER A 196 -9.22 -21.20 -18.33
N GLU A 197 -9.78 -21.79 -17.28
CA GLU A 197 -11.05 -21.34 -16.69
C GLU A 197 -10.94 -19.92 -16.13
N LYS A 198 -9.85 -19.57 -15.44
CA LYS A 198 -9.68 -18.20 -14.90
C LYS A 198 -9.43 -17.17 -15.99
N ILE A 199 -8.64 -17.52 -17.01
CA ILE A 199 -8.43 -16.66 -18.18
C ILE A 199 -9.76 -16.38 -18.87
N ALA A 200 -10.56 -17.42 -19.13
CA ALA A 200 -11.88 -17.27 -19.74
C ALA A 200 -12.84 -16.45 -18.86
N LEU A 201 -12.83 -16.67 -17.55
CA LEU A 201 -13.63 -15.90 -16.59
C LEU A 201 -13.31 -14.40 -16.68
N ILE A 202 -12.03 -14.02 -16.73
CA ILE A 202 -11.63 -12.62 -16.76
C ILE A 202 -12.08 -11.95 -18.07
N TYR A 203 -11.76 -12.52 -19.23
CA TYR A 203 -12.13 -11.95 -20.53
C TYR A 203 -13.65 -11.91 -20.75
N LYS A 204 -14.38 -12.95 -20.35
CA LYS A 204 -15.85 -13.00 -20.48
C LYS A 204 -16.54 -11.87 -19.70
N ASN A 205 -15.92 -11.38 -18.62
CA ASN A 205 -16.46 -10.31 -17.78
C ASN A 205 -15.93 -8.92 -18.14
N GLY A 206 -15.44 -8.74 -19.38
CA GLY A 206 -15.21 -7.42 -19.97
C GLY A 206 -13.80 -6.85 -19.82
N TYR A 207 -12.85 -7.59 -19.25
CA TYR A 207 -11.45 -7.18 -19.31
C TYR A 207 -10.93 -7.34 -20.74
N SER A 208 -10.25 -6.32 -21.28
CA SER A 208 -9.72 -6.31 -22.66
C SER A 208 -8.20 -6.16 -22.73
N GLY A 209 -7.53 -5.87 -21.62
CA GLY A 209 -6.08 -5.72 -21.56
C GLY A 209 -5.33 -7.05 -21.54
N GLU A 210 -4.01 -6.96 -21.38
CA GLU A 210 -3.15 -8.13 -21.29
C GLU A 210 -3.33 -8.86 -19.94
N LEU A 211 -3.20 -10.19 -19.99
CA LEU A 211 -3.11 -11.04 -18.80
C LEU A 211 -1.68 -11.55 -18.63
N ILE A 212 -1.29 -11.66 -17.36
CA ILE A 212 -0.01 -12.20 -16.95
C ILE A 212 -0.26 -13.60 -16.41
N VAL A 213 0.39 -14.59 -17.03
CA VAL A 213 0.55 -15.92 -16.46
C VAL A 213 2.00 -16.06 -16.00
N GLN A 214 2.18 -16.31 -14.71
CA GLN A 214 3.48 -16.18 -14.06
C GLN A 214 3.75 -17.39 -13.18
N GLU A 215 5.01 -17.79 -13.04
CA GLU A 215 5.37 -18.85 -12.09
C GLU A 215 5.03 -18.44 -10.65
N TYR A 216 4.68 -19.41 -9.81
CA TYR A 216 4.47 -19.16 -8.40
C TYR A 216 5.79 -19.17 -7.62
N ILE A 217 6.18 -18.04 -7.06
CA ILE A 217 7.33 -17.93 -6.15
C ILE A 217 6.94 -18.41 -4.77
N GLN A 218 7.61 -19.47 -4.30
CA GLN A 218 7.39 -20.06 -2.98
C GLN A 218 7.91 -19.16 -1.85
N GLY A 219 7.57 -19.50 -0.61
CA GLY A 219 7.89 -18.70 0.57
C GLY A 219 6.64 -18.09 1.18
N ASP A 220 6.70 -17.78 2.48
CA ASP A 220 5.57 -17.20 3.21
C ASP A 220 5.53 -15.67 3.18
N ASP A 221 4.54 -15.03 3.83
CA ASP A 221 4.49 -13.57 3.98
C ASP A 221 5.84 -12.96 4.44
N GLN A 222 6.67 -13.70 5.19
CA GLN A 222 7.97 -13.22 5.70
C GLN A 222 9.05 -13.12 4.60
N THR A 223 8.81 -13.73 3.45
CA THR A 223 9.67 -13.56 2.28
C THR A 223 9.28 -12.36 1.44
N LEU A 224 8.14 -11.71 1.71
CA LEU A 224 7.72 -10.49 1.03
C LEU A 224 8.46 -9.27 1.59
N GLY A 225 8.84 -8.39 0.69
CA GLY A 225 9.44 -7.09 1.00
C GLY A 225 8.71 -5.97 0.26
N ILE A 226 8.69 -4.80 0.89
CA ILE A 226 8.25 -3.55 0.27
C ILE A 226 9.46 -2.63 0.27
N VAL A 227 9.85 -2.14 -0.90
CA VAL A 227 10.90 -1.12 -1.01
C VAL A 227 10.26 0.21 -1.39
N THR A 228 10.41 1.23 -0.55
CA THR A 228 10.10 2.60 -0.95
C THR A 228 11.39 3.31 -1.33
N ALA A 229 11.44 3.84 -2.54
CA ALA A 229 12.54 4.63 -3.06
C ALA A 229 12.06 6.05 -3.41
N TYR A 230 12.98 7.01 -3.41
CA TYR A 230 12.74 8.34 -3.94
C TYR A 230 13.86 8.75 -4.88
N VAL A 231 13.50 9.16 -6.10
CA VAL A 231 14.43 9.75 -7.07
C VAL A 231 14.13 11.23 -7.21
N ALA A 232 15.13 12.08 -6.99
CA ALA A 232 14.93 13.53 -7.07
C ALA A 232 14.69 13.98 -8.51
N LYS A 233 13.77 14.92 -8.69
CA LYS A 233 13.36 15.43 -10.00
C LYS A 233 14.52 16.09 -10.74
N LYS A 234 15.33 16.88 -10.04
CA LYS A 234 16.35 17.73 -10.67
C LYS A 234 17.58 16.98 -11.19
N ASP A 235 18.14 16.08 -10.40
CA ASP A 235 19.41 15.38 -10.72
C ASP A 235 19.23 13.91 -11.13
N ARG A 236 17.99 13.41 -11.09
CA ARG A 236 17.62 12.02 -11.39
C ARG A 236 18.39 11.00 -10.53
N GLN A 237 18.85 11.40 -9.34
CA GLN A 237 19.56 10.51 -8.43
C GLN A 237 18.62 9.89 -7.39
N LEU A 238 18.91 8.64 -7.02
CA LEU A 238 18.26 7.95 -5.91
C LEU A 238 18.66 8.62 -4.59
N LYS A 239 17.70 9.20 -3.86
CA LYS A 239 17.94 9.88 -2.58
C LYS A 239 17.46 9.12 -1.35
N LEU A 240 16.59 8.15 -1.54
CA LEU A 240 16.06 7.33 -0.46
C LEU A 240 15.90 5.90 -0.95
N LEU A 241 16.31 4.96 -0.10
CA LEU A 241 15.90 3.57 -0.18
C LEU A 241 15.54 3.07 1.22
N SER A 242 14.30 2.62 1.38
CA SER A 242 13.76 2.10 2.64
C SER A 242 13.10 0.76 2.38
N TYR A 243 13.58 -0.29 3.05
CA TYR A 243 13.04 -1.63 2.93
C TYR A 243 12.23 -2.01 4.17
N SER A 244 11.08 -2.64 3.94
CA SER A 244 10.30 -3.29 4.97
C SER A 244 10.07 -4.75 4.64
N ASN A 245 10.50 -5.64 5.53
CA ASN A 245 10.09 -7.04 5.52
C ASN A 245 8.65 -7.17 6.03
N VAL A 246 7.76 -7.78 5.23
CA VAL A 246 6.35 -7.96 5.62
C VAL A 246 6.26 -9.09 6.64
N LEU A 247 5.48 -8.89 7.70
CA LEU A 247 5.20 -9.92 8.69
C LEU A 247 3.79 -10.51 8.58
N VAL A 248 2.84 -9.68 8.15
CA VAL A 248 1.44 -10.06 7.98
C VAL A 248 0.87 -9.26 6.80
N ASP A 249 0.45 -9.97 5.76
CA ASP A 249 -0.34 -9.40 4.67
C ASP A 249 -1.85 -9.54 4.94
N ASP A 250 -2.68 -8.73 4.28
CA ASP A 250 -4.14 -8.83 4.41
C ASP A 250 -4.69 -9.99 3.55
N PRO A 251 -5.17 -11.09 4.15
CA PRO A 251 -5.55 -12.29 3.42
C PRO A 251 -6.90 -12.19 2.71
N THR A 252 -7.62 -11.06 2.85
CA THR A 252 -8.93 -10.92 2.22
C THR A 252 -8.81 -10.78 0.70
N PRO A 253 -9.69 -11.43 -0.09
CA PRO A 253 -9.56 -11.46 -1.55
C PRO A 253 -9.41 -10.09 -2.23
N SER A 254 -10.08 -9.07 -1.70
CA SER A 254 -10.01 -7.70 -2.22
C SER A 254 -8.80 -6.90 -1.70
N ALA A 255 -8.10 -7.38 -0.68
CA ALA A 255 -7.02 -6.65 -0.01
C ALA A 255 -5.66 -7.35 -0.04
N ILE A 256 -5.55 -8.53 -0.67
CA ILE A 256 -4.25 -9.17 -0.99
C ILE A 256 -3.26 -8.12 -1.51
N GLY A 257 -2.03 -8.17 -0.99
CA GLY A 257 -0.94 -7.22 -1.23
C GLY A 257 -0.90 -6.02 -0.25
N ASN A 258 -1.87 -5.90 0.67
CA ASN A 258 -1.84 -4.83 1.68
C ASN A 258 -1.19 -5.28 2.98
N SER A 259 0.07 -4.91 3.18
CA SER A 259 0.78 -5.17 4.43
C SER A 259 0.09 -4.54 5.65
N LEU A 260 -0.16 -5.36 6.67
CA LEU A 260 -0.75 -4.96 7.96
C LEU A 260 0.31 -4.80 9.05
N ALA A 261 1.47 -5.43 8.88
CA ALA A 261 2.63 -5.30 9.75
C ALA A 261 3.91 -5.60 8.99
N GLY A 262 4.99 -4.91 9.35
CA GLY A 262 6.30 -5.11 8.76
C GLY A 262 7.43 -4.53 9.62
N ILE A 263 8.63 -5.04 9.40
CA ILE A 263 9.85 -4.55 10.05
C ILE A 263 10.66 -3.79 9.02
N VAL A 264 10.82 -2.49 9.27
CA VAL A 264 11.71 -1.63 8.49
C VAL A 264 13.13 -1.89 8.95
N ARG A 265 14.03 -2.12 8.00
CA ARG A 265 15.47 -2.32 8.23
C ARG A 265 16.26 -2.00 6.97
N ARG A 266 17.58 -1.93 7.07
CA ARG A 266 18.45 -1.93 5.88
C ARG A 266 18.47 -3.31 5.24
N GLU A 267 18.51 -3.33 3.91
CA GLU A 267 18.57 -4.55 3.11
C GLU A 267 19.49 -4.31 1.90
N PRO A 268 20.82 -4.47 2.05
CA PRO A 268 21.78 -4.10 1.00
C PRO A 268 21.62 -4.91 -0.29
N GLU A 269 21.12 -6.15 -0.20
CA GLU A 269 20.99 -7.07 -1.34
C GLU A 269 20.03 -6.56 -2.42
N ILE A 270 19.12 -5.65 -2.08
CA ILE A 270 18.12 -5.11 -3.02
C ILE A 270 18.56 -3.81 -3.70
N GLU A 271 19.56 -3.13 -3.14
CA GLU A 271 19.89 -1.76 -3.49
C GLU A 271 20.32 -1.62 -4.95
N GLU A 272 21.16 -2.54 -5.42
CA GLU A 272 21.66 -2.53 -6.79
C GLU A 272 20.54 -2.75 -7.82
N SER A 273 19.62 -3.67 -7.55
CA SER A 273 18.48 -3.93 -8.44
C SER A 273 17.55 -2.73 -8.54
N VAL A 274 17.30 -2.04 -7.42
CA VAL A 274 16.48 -0.81 -7.39
C VAL A 274 17.18 0.32 -8.14
N LYS A 275 18.49 0.50 -7.96
CA LYS A 275 19.29 1.49 -8.69
C LYS A 275 19.23 1.24 -10.19
N LYS A 276 19.43 0.00 -10.65
CA LYS A 276 19.33 -0.36 -12.07
C LYS A 276 17.94 -0.07 -12.64
N LEU A 277 16.88 -0.50 -11.95
CA LEU A 277 15.49 -0.28 -12.41
C LEU A 277 15.17 1.20 -12.59
N LEU A 278 15.52 2.02 -11.61
CA LEU A 278 15.22 3.45 -11.64
C LEU A 278 16.10 4.20 -12.65
N ALA A 279 17.39 3.86 -12.75
CA ALA A 279 18.32 4.47 -13.70
C ALA A 279 18.04 4.10 -15.17
N ALA A 280 17.33 3.00 -15.43
CA ALA A 280 16.94 2.58 -16.77
C ALA A 280 15.68 3.30 -17.30
N SER A 281 15.15 4.27 -16.55
CA SER A 281 13.97 5.06 -16.89
C SER A 281 14.18 6.53 -16.53
N ASP A 282 13.37 7.43 -17.08
CA ASP A 282 13.35 8.85 -16.68
C ASP A 282 12.57 9.10 -15.38
N PHE A 283 12.46 8.08 -14.52
CA PHE A 283 11.61 8.11 -13.35
C PHE A 283 12.08 9.11 -12.29
N TYR A 284 11.14 9.82 -11.66
CA TYR A 284 11.36 10.66 -10.49
C TYR A 284 10.16 10.64 -9.55
N GLY A 285 10.36 11.03 -8.30
CA GLY A 285 9.38 10.94 -7.24
C GLY A 285 9.48 9.63 -6.46
N PHE A 286 8.41 9.27 -5.75
CA PHE A 286 8.38 8.05 -4.96
C PHE A 286 8.00 6.83 -5.81
N ALA A 287 8.83 5.79 -5.74
CA ALA A 287 8.52 4.45 -6.26
C ALA A 287 8.36 3.47 -5.08
N THR A 288 7.35 2.61 -5.14
CA THR A 288 7.20 1.50 -4.21
C THR A 288 7.28 0.18 -4.97
N PHE A 289 8.25 -0.68 -4.65
CA PHE A 289 8.41 -2.00 -5.23
C PHE A 289 7.85 -3.08 -4.31
N ASP A 290 7.12 -4.01 -4.89
CA ASP A 290 6.78 -5.27 -4.26
C ASP A 290 7.80 -6.33 -4.67
N VAL A 291 8.47 -6.91 -3.69
CA VAL A 291 9.49 -7.94 -3.90
C VAL A 291 9.22 -9.17 -3.07
N LYS A 292 9.78 -10.30 -3.49
CA LYS A 292 9.84 -11.51 -2.67
C LYS A 292 11.24 -12.08 -2.73
N TYR A 293 11.75 -12.53 -1.59
CA TYR A 293 12.99 -13.30 -1.54
C TYR A 293 12.70 -14.74 -1.96
N ASP A 294 13.29 -15.18 -3.06
CA ASP A 294 13.15 -16.54 -3.58
C ASP A 294 14.28 -17.42 -3.03
N GLN A 295 13.94 -18.25 -2.04
CA GLN A 295 14.87 -19.18 -1.41
C GLN A 295 15.49 -20.18 -2.39
N ALA A 296 14.81 -20.52 -3.50
CA ALA A 296 15.34 -21.46 -4.47
C ALA A 296 16.46 -20.85 -5.34
N ARG A 297 16.41 -19.53 -5.52
CA ARG A 297 17.36 -18.77 -6.34
C ARG A 297 18.37 -17.98 -5.50
N ASP A 298 18.12 -17.85 -4.21
CA ASP A 298 18.92 -17.04 -3.29
C ASP A 298 19.00 -15.56 -3.71
N GLU A 299 17.87 -15.02 -4.18
CA GLU A 299 17.79 -13.63 -4.66
C GLU A 299 16.39 -13.02 -4.46
N TYR A 300 16.31 -11.69 -4.49
CA TYR A 300 15.04 -10.97 -4.53
C TYR A 300 14.49 -10.89 -5.96
N VAL A 301 13.24 -11.31 -6.13
CA VAL A 301 12.47 -11.17 -7.38
C VAL A 301 11.46 -10.03 -7.27
N PHE A 302 11.38 -9.19 -8.30
CA PHE A 302 10.54 -7.99 -8.35
C PHE A 302 9.20 -8.29 -9.06
N PHE A 303 8.09 -7.94 -8.41
CA PHE A 303 6.74 -8.22 -8.91
C PHE A 303 6.09 -7.03 -9.61
N GLU A 304 6.29 -5.83 -9.08
CA GLU A 304 5.74 -4.60 -9.64
C GLU A 304 6.45 -3.38 -9.03
N LEU A 305 6.39 -2.27 -9.78
CA LEU A 305 6.64 -0.93 -9.29
C LEU A 305 5.32 -0.17 -9.29
N ASN A 306 4.99 0.46 -8.16
CA ASN A 306 3.92 1.43 -8.04
C ASN A 306 4.54 2.84 -8.00
N GLY A 307 4.16 3.72 -8.93
CA GLY A 307 4.72 5.08 -9.09
C GLY A 307 4.24 6.08 -8.03
N ARG A 308 4.05 5.61 -6.79
CA ARG A 308 3.54 6.38 -5.65
C ARG A 308 3.92 5.71 -4.33
N LEU A 309 3.59 6.39 -3.24
CA LEU A 309 3.61 5.83 -1.89
C LEU A 309 2.53 4.74 -1.70
N GLY A 310 2.90 3.67 -1.00
CA GLY A 310 1.99 2.58 -0.60
C GLY A 310 1.03 2.92 0.54
N SER A 311 0.08 2.03 0.85
CA SER A 311 -0.90 2.25 1.93
C SER A 311 -0.29 2.21 3.35
N SER A 312 0.91 1.66 3.48
CA SER A 312 1.72 1.59 4.70
C SER A 312 2.85 2.63 4.75
N ASN A 313 2.87 3.62 3.84
CA ASN A 313 4.00 4.54 3.63
C ASN A 313 4.56 5.24 4.88
N TYR A 314 3.76 5.42 5.93
CA TYR A 314 4.22 6.08 7.15
C TYR A 314 5.40 5.35 7.81
N TYR A 315 5.66 4.08 7.50
CA TYR A 315 6.86 3.38 7.98
C TYR A 315 8.15 4.10 7.58
N VAL A 316 8.18 4.80 6.45
CA VAL A 316 9.35 5.54 5.97
C VAL A 316 9.59 6.77 6.86
N THR A 317 8.52 7.51 7.16
CA THR A 317 8.56 8.63 8.11
C THR A 317 8.97 8.18 9.50
N ALA A 318 8.38 7.09 9.98
CA ALA A 318 8.65 6.56 11.31
C ALA A 318 10.08 5.98 11.46
N SER A 319 10.74 5.62 10.36
CA SER A 319 12.14 5.15 10.37
C SER A 319 13.17 6.26 10.17
N GLY A 320 12.75 7.53 10.28
CA GLY A 320 13.60 8.72 10.27
C GLY A 320 13.55 9.54 8.98
N ASN A 321 12.87 9.05 7.93
CA ASN A 321 12.84 9.68 6.61
C ASN A 321 11.44 10.23 6.31
N ASN A 322 11.10 11.40 6.85
CA ASN A 322 9.76 11.97 6.65
C ASN A 322 9.46 12.26 5.17
N VAL A 323 8.50 11.53 4.60
CA VAL A 323 8.19 11.55 3.16
C VAL A 323 7.73 12.92 2.64
N ALA A 324 7.10 13.75 3.49
CA ALA A 324 6.65 15.07 3.10
C ALA A 324 7.83 16.00 2.76
N ARG A 325 9.00 15.79 3.40
CA ARG A 325 10.20 16.61 3.13
C ARG A 325 10.70 16.43 1.72
N TYR A 326 10.70 15.21 1.19
CA TYR A 326 11.12 14.96 -0.19
C TYR A 326 10.24 15.71 -1.19
N TYR A 327 8.91 15.67 -1.00
CA TYR A 327 8.00 16.43 -1.88
C TYR A 327 8.20 17.94 -1.76
N VAL A 328 8.26 18.48 -0.54
CA VAL A 328 8.35 19.92 -0.33
C VAL A 328 9.70 20.47 -0.79
N GLU A 329 10.81 19.83 -0.43
CA GLU A 329 12.13 20.30 -0.85
C GLU A 329 12.31 20.23 -2.37
N ASP A 330 11.84 19.17 -3.05
CA ASP A 330 12.02 19.00 -4.50
C ASP A 330 11.02 19.82 -5.32
N PHE A 331 9.73 19.81 -4.97
CA PHE A 331 8.67 20.41 -5.80
C PHE A 331 8.27 21.83 -5.41
N ILE A 332 8.44 22.24 -4.15
CA ILE A 332 8.06 23.58 -3.67
C ILE A 332 9.29 24.47 -3.52
N PHE A 333 10.35 23.97 -2.86
CA PHE A 333 11.56 24.76 -2.63
C PHE A 333 12.62 24.60 -3.71
N ASN A 334 12.49 23.60 -4.60
CA ASN A 334 13.44 23.30 -5.67
C ASN A 334 14.90 23.21 -5.15
N ARG A 335 15.07 22.50 -4.03
CA ARG A 335 16.34 22.31 -3.33
C ARG A 335 16.90 20.92 -3.60
N GLU A 336 18.22 20.83 -3.49
CA GLU A 336 18.91 19.54 -3.55
C GLU A 336 18.59 18.72 -2.30
N ILE A 337 18.31 17.43 -2.53
CA ILE A 337 18.01 16.48 -1.46
C ILE A 337 19.25 15.62 -1.21
N ALA A 338 19.64 15.53 0.05
CA ALA A 338 20.72 14.65 0.48
C ALA A 338 20.29 13.18 0.41
N GLU A 339 21.22 12.30 0.07
CA GLU A 339 20.99 10.86 0.15
C GLU A 339 20.72 10.43 1.60
N SER A 340 19.81 9.48 1.73
CA SER A 340 19.30 9.02 3.02
C SER A 340 19.02 7.52 2.97
N THR A 341 19.26 6.87 4.08
CA THR A 341 18.99 5.44 4.28
C THR A 341 18.13 5.27 5.52
N THR A 342 17.58 4.08 5.74
CA THR A 342 16.90 3.77 7.00
C THR A 342 17.80 4.09 8.19
N ALA A 343 17.35 5.04 9.03
CA ALA A 343 18.09 5.49 10.20
C ALA A 343 17.82 4.59 11.40
N GLU A 344 16.58 4.13 11.55
CA GLU A 344 16.17 3.25 12.65
C GLU A 344 15.36 2.05 12.16
N ASP A 345 15.70 0.88 12.70
CA ASP A 345 14.86 -0.30 12.59
C ASP A 345 13.60 -0.10 13.43
N ILE A 346 12.43 -0.29 12.83
CA ILE A 346 11.14 -0.14 13.50
C ILE A 346 10.14 -1.22 13.05
N LEU A 347 9.23 -1.58 13.94
CA LEU A 347 8.05 -2.37 13.61
C LEU A 347 6.87 -1.43 13.36
N TYR A 348 6.27 -1.45 12.17
CA TYR A 348 4.96 -0.85 11.97
C TYR A 348 3.87 -1.90 12.06
N THR A 349 2.70 -1.51 12.56
CA THR A 349 1.52 -2.37 12.50
C THR A 349 0.21 -1.60 12.64
N VAL A 350 -0.82 -2.05 11.93
CA VAL A 350 -2.22 -1.64 12.17
C VAL A 350 -2.96 -2.60 13.10
N LEU A 351 -2.34 -3.72 13.48
CA LEU A 351 -2.94 -4.76 14.30
C LEU A 351 -2.70 -4.51 15.80
N PRO A 352 -3.64 -4.93 16.67
CA PRO A 352 -3.35 -5.04 18.10
C PRO A 352 -2.22 -6.05 18.35
N LYS A 353 -1.35 -5.76 19.32
CA LYS A 353 -0.20 -6.62 19.69
C LYS A 353 -0.56 -8.11 19.86
N PRO A 354 -1.64 -8.49 20.58
CA PRO A 354 -1.97 -9.90 20.75
C PRO A 354 -2.34 -10.59 19.42
N LEU A 355 -3.07 -9.90 18.54
CA LEU A 355 -3.40 -10.39 17.21
C LEU A 355 -2.17 -10.51 16.34
N LEU A 356 -1.29 -9.50 16.34
CA LEU A 356 -0.02 -9.56 15.61
C LEU A 356 0.80 -10.80 16.02
N LEU A 357 1.00 -11.02 17.32
CA LEU A 357 1.73 -12.18 17.84
C LEU A 357 1.05 -13.52 17.49
N HIS A 358 -0.27 -13.53 17.32
CA HIS A 358 -1.00 -14.70 16.86
C HIS A 358 -0.78 -14.97 15.37
N MET A 359 -0.74 -13.91 14.54
CA MET A 359 -0.66 -14.00 13.09
C MET A 359 0.75 -14.30 12.58
N VAL A 360 1.78 -13.72 13.19
CA VAL A 360 3.18 -13.95 12.77
C VAL A 360 3.61 -15.40 13.02
N ALA A 361 4.56 -15.86 12.21
CA ALA A 361 5.20 -17.16 12.42
C ALA A 361 5.82 -17.27 13.82
N LYS A 362 5.91 -18.50 14.33
CA LYS A 362 6.41 -18.76 15.69
C LYS A 362 7.83 -18.20 15.90
N GLY A 363 8.70 -18.28 14.88
CA GLY A 363 10.06 -17.74 14.93
C GLY A 363 10.12 -16.22 15.10
N GLU A 364 9.19 -15.49 14.50
CA GLU A 364 9.17 -14.01 14.52
C GLU A 364 8.60 -13.40 15.80
N ARG A 365 7.94 -14.20 16.65
CA ARG A 365 7.28 -13.68 17.86
C ARG A 365 8.24 -12.99 18.82
N ASN A 366 9.45 -13.51 18.97
CA ASN A 366 10.45 -12.92 19.85
C ASN A 366 10.96 -11.58 19.30
N LYS A 367 11.15 -11.51 17.97
CA LYS A 367 11.52 -10.27 17.27
C LYS A 367 10.44 -9.19 17.46
N VAL A 368 9.17 -9.54 17.27
CA VAL A 368 8.04 -8.62 17.54
C VAL A 368 8.05 -8.15 19.00
N LYS A 369 8.18 -9.07 19.97
CA LYS A 369 8.25 -8.69 21.40
C LYS A 369 9.42 -7.76 21.69
N HIS A 370 10.58 -7.98 21.07
CA HIS A 370 11.77 -7.16 21.22
C HIS A 370 11.51 -5.70 20.80
N PHE A 371 10.92 -5.47 19.62
CA PHE A 371 10.53 -4.11 19.18
C PHE A 371 9.57 -3.42 20.15
N TYR A 372 8.56 -4.15 20.66
CA TYR A 372 7.65 -3.60 21.67
C TYR A 372 8.35 -3.24 22.98
N ASN A 373 9.30 -4.06 23.44
CA ASN A 373 10.02 -3.81 24.69
C ASN A 373 10.96 -2.60 24.57
N GLN A 374 11.48 -2.34 23.37
CA GLN A 374 12.30 -1.15 23.08
C GLN A 374 11.49 0.11 22.78
N GLY A 375 10.16 0.02 22.69
CA GLY A 375 9.33 1.14 22.24
C GLY A 375 9.47 1.48 20.76
N LYS A 376 10.19 0.67 19.97
CA LYS A 376 10.42 0.85 18.52
C LYS A 376 9.25 0.30 17.68
N VAL A 377 8.04 0.71 18.03
CA VAL A 377 6.81 0.27 17.34
C VAL A 377 5.96 1.47 16.97
N THR A 378 5.60 1.57 15.70
CA THR A 378 4.66 2.58 15.22
C THR A 378 3.29 1.97 14.91
N ARG A 379 2.25 2.60 15.45
CA ARG A 379 0.84 2.35 15.12
C ARG A 379 0.23 3.66 14.64
N PHE A 380 0.63 4.09 13.46
CA PHE A 380 0.44 5.45 12.96
C PHE A 380 -1.00 6.00 13.06
N LEU A 381 -2.02 5.15 12.89
CA LEU A 381 -3.43 5.53 13.09
C LEU A 381 -3.76 6.01 14.53
N HIS A 382 -2.94 5.66 15.52
CA HIS A 382 -3.05 6.01 16.94
C HIS A 382 -2.11 7.16 17.34
N ALA A 383 -1.86 8.14 16.45
CA ALA A 383 -1.03 9.29 16.75
C ALA A 383 -1.50 10.01 18.05
N PRO A 384 -0.59 10.43 18.96
CA PRO A 384 -0.96 10.96 20.29
C PRO A 384 -1.83 12.23 20.28
N TYR A 385 -1.75 13.02 19.21
CA TYR A 385 -2.56 14.22 19.03
C TYR A 385 -3.98 13.94 18.55
N GLU A 386 -4.29 12.71 18.11
CA GLU A 386 -5.63 12.29 17.70
C GLU A 386 -6.53 11.98 18.91
N ARG A 387 -7.17 13.02 19.43
CA ARG A 387 -7.92 12.95 20.70
C ARG A 387 -9.43 12.80 20.56
N HIS A 388 -9.98 12.93 19.36
CA HIS A 388 -11.43 12.91 19.14
C HIS A 388 -12.07 11.57 19.60
N PRO A 389 -13.09 11.58 20.48
CA PRO A 389 -13.68 10.35 21.04
C PRO A 389 -14.19 9.38 19.98
N SER A 390 -14.90 9.88 18.96
CA SER A 390 -15.44 9.05 17.87
C SER A 390 -14.33 8.38 17.04
N ARG A 391 -13.17 9.03 16.89
CA ARG A 391 -12.00 8.44 16.22
C ARG A 391 -11.45 7.27 17.05
N LYS A 392 -11.28 7.48 18.36
CA LYS A 392 -10.82 6.41 19.27
C LYS A 392 -11.78 5.22 19.28
N ALA A 393 -13.08 5.48 19.31
CA ALA A 393 -14.11 4.45 19.22
C ALA A 393 -14.04 3.68 17.88
N TYR A 394 -13.88 4.39 16.76
CA TYR A 394 -13.66 3.75 15.46
C TYR A 394 -12.41 2.87 15.43
N LEU A 395 -11.26 3.34 15.94
CA LEU A 395 -10.01 2.57 15.94
C LEU A 395 -10.11 1.31 16.82
N LEU A 396 -10.85 1.38 17.92
CA LEU A 396 -11.16 0.21 18.75
C LEU A 396 -12.05 -0.78 17.99
N ALA A 397 -13.13 -0.32 17.35
CA ALA A 397 -14.01 -1.17 16.54
C ALA A 397 -13.26 -1.80 15.35
N SER A 398 -12.41 -1.02 14.67
CA SER A 398 -11.55 -1.48 13.59
C SER A 398 -10.57 -2.56 14.06
N SER A 399 -9.97 -2.37 15.24
CA SER A 399 -9.12 -3.38 15.88
C SER A 399 -9.85 -4.69 16.13
N LEU A 400 -11.11 -4.65 16.60
CA LEU A 400 -11.96 -5.84 16.78
C LEU A 400 -12.34 -6.48 15.44
N ASN A 401 -12.61 -5.67 14.41
CA ASN A 401 -12.90 -6.17 13.07
C ASN A 401 -11.71 -6.91 12.46
N TYR A 402 -10.46 -6.55 12.76
CA TYR A 402 -9.30 -7.34 12.33
C TYR A 402 -9.26 -8.73 12.95
N TYR A 403 -9.68 -8.90 14.21
CA TYR A 403 -9.81 -10.26 14.79
C TYR A 403 -10.81 -11.09 14.01
N LYS A 404 -12.00 -10.52 13.74
CA LYS A 404 -13.01 -11.17 12.90
C LYS A 404 -12.41 -11.53 11.54
N LYS A 405 -11.86 -10.54 10.83
CA LYS A 405 -11.31 -10.68 9.48
C LYS A 405 -10.22 -11.75 9.40
N LEU A 406 -9.19 -11.68 10.23
CA LEU A 406 -8.01 -12.53 10.11
C LEU A 406 -8.21 -13.96 10.65
N ILE A 407 -9.22 -14.19 11.51
CA ILE A 407 -9.60 -15.54 11.92
C ILE A 407 -10.34 -16.28 10.78
N PHE A 408 -11.15 -15.57 9.98
CA PHE A 408 -11.98 -16.19 8.93
C PHE A 408 -11.26 -16.35 7.58
N PHE A 409 -10.24 -15.55 7.28
CA PHE A 409 -9.54 -15.59 5.99
C PHE A 409 -8.10 -16.10 6.13
N PRO A 410 -7.78 -17.32 5.66
CA PRO A 410 -6.40 -17.81 5.64
C PRO A 410 -5.55 -17.10 4.57
N SER A 411 -4.25 -16.91 4.84
CA SER A 411 -3.27 -16.33 3.89
C SER A 411 -3.15 -17.13 2.59
N LEU A 412 -2.53 -16.52 1.57
CA LEU A 412 -2.36 -17.16 0.25
C LEU A 412 -1.56 -18.46 0.34
N GLU A 413 -0.42 -18.53 1.05
CA GLU A 413 0.27 -19.83 1.18
C GLU A 413 -0.56 -20.85 1.96
N ARG A 414 -1.34 -20.45 2.96
CA ARG A 414 -2.20 -21.41 3.65
C ARG A 414 -3.22 -22.03 2.71
N LYS A 415 -3.67 -21.30 1.68
CA LYS A 415 -4.50 -21.86 0.60
C LYS A 415 -3.69 -22.85 -0.27
N VAL A 416 -2.44 -22.52 -0.60
CA VAL A 416 -1.52 -23.40 -1.35
C VAL A 416 -1.19 -24.69 -0.62
N MET A 417 -0.80 -24.60 0.65
CA MET A 417 -0.46 -25.74 1.49
C MET A 417 -1.67 -26.64 1.73
N ARG A 418 -2.87 -26.08 1.96
CA ARG A 418 -4.12 -26.85 2.14
C ARG A 418 -4.49 -27.68 0.92
N LYS A 419 -4.23 -27.16 -0.29
CA LYS A 419 -4.56 -27.88 -1.52
C LYS A 419 -3.52 -28.97 -1.85
N LYS A 420 -2.24 -28.74 -1.49
CA LYS A 420 -1.18 -29.76 -1.57
C LYS A 420 -1.33 -30.89 -0.52
N GLN A 421 -1.98 -30.63 0.62
CA GLN A 421 -2.24 -31.63 1.67
C GLN A 421 -3.67 -31.51 2.25
N PRO A 422 -4.69 -32.08 1.59
CA PRO A 422 -6.09 -31.91 2.00
C PRO A 422 -6.48 -32.59 3.33
N GLN A 423 -5.66 -33.50 3.89
CA GLN A 423 -6.08 -34.38 5.00
C GLN A 423 -5.67 -33.97 6.43
N THR A 424 -4.78 -33.00 6.64
CA THR A 424 -4.20 -32.78 7.98
C THR A 424 -4.88 -31.72 8.86
N PHE A 425 -5.70 -30.82 8.30
CA PHE A 425 -6.16 -29.64 9.05
C PHE A 425 -7.41 -29.86 9.94
N LYS A 426 -8.29 -30.82 9.61
CA LYS A 426 -9.47 -31.12 10.46
C LYS A 426 -9.08 -31.83 11.75
N HIS A 427 -8.05 -32.68 11.70
CA HIS A 427 -7.55 -33.40 12.87
C HIS A 427 -6.90 -32.44 13.88
N ASP A 428 -6.09 -31.51 13.39
CA ASP A 428 -5.28 -30.61 14.23
C ASP A 428 -6.11 -29.55 14.97
N LEU A 429 -7.30 -29.18 14.44
CA LEU A 429 -8.21 -28.26 15.12
C LEU A 429 -9.03 -28.96 16.22
N VAL A 430 -9.43 -30.21 16.00
CA VAL A 430 -10.17 -31.03 16.98
C VAL A 430 -9.26 -31.45 18.13
N GLN A 431 -8.02 -31.85 17.82
CA GLN A 431 -7.01 -32.21 18.84
C GLN A 431 -6.59 -31.02 19.71
N ARG A 432 -6.47 -29.82 19.12
CA ARG A 432 -6.18 -28.59 19.89
C ARG A 432 -7.36 -28.08 20.72
N MET A 433 -8.58 -28.54 20.44
CA MET A 433 -9.76 -28.24 21.25
C MET A 433 -9.98 -29.28 22.36
N SER A 434 -9.50 -30.53 22.19
CA SER A 434 -9.57 -31.58 23.20
C SER A 434 -8.47 -31.48 24.26
N ASP A 435 -7.30 -30.91 23.94
CA ASP A 435 -6.14 -30.91 24.84
C ASP A 435 -6.07 -29.65 25.74
N ARG A 436 -7.19 -29.28 26.37
CA ARG A 436 -7.15 -28.38 27.54
C ARG A 436 -7.03 -29.22 28.81
N PRO A 437 -5.97 -29.07 29.63
CA PRO A 437 -5.95 -29.70 30.95
C PRO A 437 -7.02 -29.04 31.83
N ALA A 438 -7.91 -29.87 32.39
CA ALA A 438 -8.87 -29.48 33.40
C ALA A 438 -8.28 -29.75 34.80
N GLU A 439 -7.45 -28.83 35.32
CA GLU A 439 -6.97 -28.78 36.72
C GLU A 439 -6.64 -27.30 37.01
N ASN A 440 -7.01 -26.60 38.09
CA ASN A 440 -7.67 -26.92 39.34
C ASN A 440 -8.35 -25.64 39.85
N LEU A 441 -9.64 -25.72 40.18
CA LEU A 441 -10.41 -24.66 40.86
C LEU A 441 -10.98 -25.27 42.15
N ALA A 442 -10.11 -25.50 43.13
CA ALA A 442 -10.51 -25.85 44.50
C ALA A 442 -9.34 -25.62 45.46
N HIS A 443 -9.27 -24.43 46.06
CA HIS A 443 -9.01 -24.21 47.48
C HIS A 443 -8.72 -22.74 47.75
N LYS A 444 -9.70 -22.04 48.33
CA LYS A 444 -9.51 -21.09 49.43
C LYS A 444 -10.88 -20.62 49.95
N ASN A 445 -11.43 -21.44 50.85
CA ASN A 445 -12.25 -20.99 51.96
C ASN A 445 -11.53 -21.49 53.22
N ASN A 446 -10.79 -20.60 53.89
CA ASN A 446 -10.65 -20.48 55.35
C ASN A 446 -9.40 -19.66 55.73
N MET A 447 -9.65 -18.68 56.60
CA MET A 447 -8.78 -17.68 57.25
C MET A 447 -8.33 -16.49 56.41
#